data_AF-A0A2W1N4F1-F1
#
_entry.id   AF-A0A2W1N4F1-F1
#
_cell.length_a   1.000
_cell.length_b   1.000
_cell.length_c   1.000
_cell.angle_alpha   90.00
_cell.angle_beta   90.00
_cell.angle_gamma   90.00
#
_symmetry.space_group_name_H-M   'P 1'
#
loop_
_entity.id
_entity.type
_entity.pdbx_description
1 polymer ?
#
loop_
_entity_poly.entity_id
_entity_poly.type
_entity_poly.pdbx_seq_one_letter_code
_entity_poly.pdbx_strand_id
1 'polypeptide(L)'
;MDSDGDTLTRDHQRIHQEATLLAGAITNLGQRASVYHHLFECSGGRNVFPLIAAHGALWGAGYFALGMRVGALLSAQFLFSPALRQDKLRQLHAFADAFREINRQVCVEAYTAYHFSRLHGQAQGATRFLQPRLLAALDACHRAQALGEPLSQPERRELFEAFFLWEQAAIVGPAVERALAALDWPLIRQVALRPRIEFAYFPSSRDMKFADFASTAERIEKGMRAYELAERAGLDRVEHALRDYGVLPAAFFRDSLAHFRELRQRLDLPAQCPATG
;
A
#
# COMPACT_ATOMS: atom_id res chain seq x y z
N MET A 1 -30.29 -16.60 15.02
CA MET A 1 -29.40 -15.44 15.22
C MET A 1 -27.97 -15.67 14.69
N ASP A 2 -27.69 -16.76 13.96
CA ASP A 2 -26.36 -17.02 13.36
C ASP A 2 -26.19 -16.57 11.89
N SER A 3 -27.28 -16.14 11.24
CA SER A 3 -27.28 -15.82 9.79
C SER A 3 -26.41 -14.62 9.40
N ASP A 4 -26.31 -13.62 10.28
CA ASP A 4 -25.59 -12.37 9.98
C ASP A 4 -24.07 -12.56 10.11
N GLY A 5 -23.63 -13.31 11.13
CA GLY A 5 -22.21 -13.65 11.32
C GLY A 5 -21.63 -14.46 10.16
N ASP A 6 -22.41 -15.41 9.63
CA ASP A 6 -22.04 -16.22 8.47
C ASP A 6 -21.97 -15.38 7.18
N THR A 7 -22.84 -14.38 7.05
CA THR A 7 -22.84 -13.48 5.89
C THR A 7 -21.64 -12.54 5.90
N LEU A 8 -21.33 -11.91 7.04
CA LEU A 8 -20.15 -11.05 7.19
C LEU A 8 -18.84 -11.80 6.87
N THR A 9 -18.71 -13.02 7.40
CA THR A 9 -17.53 -13.86 7.17
C THR A 9 -17.38 -14.21 5.68
N ARG A 10 -18.47 -14.62 5.04
CA ARG A 10 -18.50 -14.98 3.62
C ARG A 10 -18.12 -13.79 2.73
N ASP A 11 -18.70 -12.61 2.98
CA ASP A 11 -18.41 -11.42 2.18
C ASP A 11 -16.99 -10.91 2.42
N HIS A 12 -16.51 -10.92 3.66
CA HIS A 12 -15.13 -10.57 3.95
C HIS A 12 -14.16 -11.49 3.16
N GLN A 13 -14.36 -12.81 3.22
CA GLN A 13 -13.53 -13.78 2.50
C GLN A 13 -13.60 -13.58 0.99
N ARG A 14 -14.79 -13.35 0.43
CA ARG A 14 -14.98 -13.09 -1.01
C ARG A 14 -14.23 -11.84 -1.45
N ILE A 15 -14.37 -10.73 -0.72
CA ILE A 15 -13.70 -9.47 -1.04
C ILE A 15 -12.17 -9.62 -0.88
N HIS A 16 -11.71 -10.35 0.13
CA HIS A 16 -10.29 -10.62 0.36
C HIS A 16 -9.65 -11.44 -0.76
N GLN A 17 -10.36 -12.47 -1.26
CA GLN A 17 -9.93 -13.26 -2.41
C GLN A 17 -9.85 -12.40 -3.67
N GLU A 18 -10.86 -11.57 -3.92
CA GLU A 18 -10.88 -10.60 -5.01
C GLU A 18 -9.69 -9.62 -4.91
N ALA A 19 -9.46 -9.07 -3.72
CA ALA A 19 -8.34 -8.18 -3.43
C ALA A 19 -6.98 -8.85 -3.68
N THR A 20 -6.86 -10.14 -3.33
CA THR A 20 -5.66 -10.96 -3.56
C THR A 20 -5.34 -11.10 -5.04
N LEU A 21 -6.35 -11.36 -5.88
CA LEU A 21 -6.18 -11.42 -7.34
C LEU A 21 -5.82 -10.05 -7.91
N LEU A 22 -6.50 -9.00 -7.45
CA LEU A 22 -6.25 -7.62 -7.86
C LEU A 22 -4.85 -7.14 -7.49
N ALA A 23 -4.30 -7.54 -6.33
CA ALA A 23 -2.95 -7.17 -5.92
C ALA A 23 -1.85 -7.83 -6.79
N GLY A 24 -2.19 -8.89 -7.53
CA GLY A 24 -1.29 -9.61 -8.44
C GLY A 24 -0.10 -10.27 -7.74
N ALA A 25 0.89 -10.71 -8.51
CA ALA A 25 2.13 -11.24 -7.94
C ALA A 25 3.00 -10.11 -7.35
N ILE A 26 4.02 -10.47 -6.56
CA ILE A 26 4.90 -9.49 -5.91
C ILE A 26 5.59 -8.52 -6.89
N THR A 27 5.75 -8.88 -8.16
CA THR A 27 6.34 -8.05 -9.21
C THR A 27 5.33 -7.12 -9.91
N ASN A 28 4.02 -7.30 -9.72
CA ASN A 28 2.96 -6.52 -10.36
C ASN A 28 2.71 -5.16 -9.69
N LEU A 29 3.76 -4.35 -9.49
CA LEU A 29 3.67 -3.05 -8.80
C LEU A 29 2.72 -2.06 -9.49
N GLY A 30 2.73 -2.01 -10.83
CA GLY A 30 1.81 -1.17 -11.60
C GLY A 30 0.35 -1.58 -11.43
N GLN A 31 0.07 -2.89 -11.37
CA GLN A 31 -1.27 -3.39 -11.10
C GLN A 31 -1.77 -2.93 -9.72
N ARG A 32 -0.93 -3.03 -8.69
CA ARG A 32 -1.27 -2.53 -7.34
C ARG A 32 -1.50 -1.04 -7.31
N ALA A 33 -0.67 -0.26 -7.99
CA ALA A 33 -0.88 1.18 -8.10
C ALA A 33 -2.23 1.52 -8.75
N SER A 34 -2.66 0.77 -9.77
CA SER A 34 -4.01 0.91 -10.35
C SER A 34 -5.13 0.54 -9.36
N VAL A 35 -4.95 -0.49 -8.52
CA VAL A 35 -5.93 -0.86 -7.48
C VAL A 35 -6.05 0.23 -6.42
N TYR A 36 -4.92 0.72 -5.93
CA TYR A 36 -4.90 1.81 -4.97
C TYR A 36 -5.56 3.08 -5.52
N HIS A 37 -5.22 3.44 -6.75
CA HIS A 37 -5.82 4.59 -7.41
C HIS A 37 -7.33 4.42 -7.58
N HIS A 38 -7.80 3.23 -7.94
CA HIS A 38 -9.24 2.93 -7.97
C HIS A 38 -9.92 3.18 -6.61
N LEU A 39 -9.30 2.82 -5.47
CA LEU A 39 -9.88 3.11 -4.15
C LEU A 39 -9.98 4.61 -3.87
N PHE A 40 -8.96 5.38 -4.28
CA PHE A 40 -8.98 6.85 -4.19
C PHE A 40 -10.13 7.44 -5.03
N GLU A 41 -10.23 7.05 -6.31
CA GLU A 41 -11.31 7.48 -7.20
C GLU A 41 -12.70 7.05 -6.72
N CYS A 42 -12.83 5.82 -6.24
CA CYS A 42 -14.10 5.27 -5.76
C CYS A 42 -14.61 6.01 -4.53
N SER A 43 -13.69 6.52 -3.69
CA SER A 43 -14.02 7.40 -2.57
C SER A 43 -14.34 8.85 -3.00
N GLY A 44 -14.22 9.17 -4.30
CA GLY A 44 -14.30 10.53 -4.83
C GLY A 44 -13.22 11.44 -4.27
N GLY A 45 -12.00 10.92 -4.10
CA GLY A 45 -10.85 11.65 -3.57
C GLY A 45 -10.80 11.85 -2.05
N ARG A 46 -11.72 11.23 -1.30
CA ARG A 46 -11.83 11.36 0.17
C ARG A 46 -10.80 10.52 0.91
N ASN A 47 -10.53 9.31 0.42
CA ASN A 47 -9.56 8.39 1.02
C ASN A 47 -8.19 8.57 0.37
N VAL A 48 -7.32 9.38 1.00
CA VAL A 48 -5.98 9.74 0.46
C VAL A 48 -4.95 8.64 0.67
N PHE A 49 -5.16 7.72 1.62
CA PHE A 49 -4.19 6.67 1.94
C PHE A 49 -3.82 5.81 0.71
N PRO A 50 -4.79 5.26 -0.07
CA PRO A 50 -4.48 4.52 -1.28
C PRO A 50 -3.64 5.31 -2.28
N LEU A 51 -3.92 6.60 -2.51
CA LEU A 51 -3.15 7.41 -3.45
C LEU A 51 -1.67 7.46 -3.04
N ILE A 52 -1.38 7.71 -1.77
CA ILE A 52 -0.01 7.72 -1.25
C ILE A 52 0.62 6.32 -1.29
N ALA A 53 -0.16 5.27 -1.02
CA ALA A 53 0.30 3.88 -1.13
C ALA A 53 0.65 3.49 -2.58
N ALA A 54 -0.03 4.06 -3.59
CA ALA A 54 0.32 3.91 -5.00
C ALA A 54 1.72 4.48 -5.28
N HIS A 55 2.03 5.69 -4.77
CA HIS A 55 3.38 6.25 -4.84
C HIS A 55 4.41 5.33 -4.16
N GLY A 56 4.07 4.75 -3.01
CA GLY A 56 4.89 3.76 -2.31
C GLY A 56 5.22 2.53 -3.16
N ALA A 57 4.20 1.94 -3.80
CA ALA A 57 4.36 0.80 -4.69
C ALA A 57 5.29 1.12 -5.87
N LEU A 58 5.09 2.27 -6.53
CA LEU A 58 5.87 2.66 -7.69
C LEU A 58 7.30 3.06 -7.34
N TRP A 59 7.50 3.83 -6.27
CA TRP A 59 8.83 4.19 -5.76
C TRP A 59 9.65 2.95 -5.38
N GLY A 60 9.00 1.94 -4.77
CA GLY A 60 9.64 0.69 -4.38
C GLY A 60 10.33 -0.02 -5.56
N ALA A 61 9.79 0.08 -6.77
CA ALA A 61 10.39 -0.51 -7.97
C ALA A 61 11.84 -0.02 -8.19
N GLY A 62 12.02 1.30 -8.17
CA GLY A 62 13.33 1.94 -8.36
C GLY A 62 14.27 1.69 -7.19
N TYR A 63 13.76 1.78 -5.96
CA TYR A 63 14.54 1.55 -4.74
C TYR A 63 15.14 0.14 -4.69
N PHE A 64 14.33 -0.90 -4.92
CA PHE A 64 14.84 -2.27 -4.90
C PHE A 64 15.78 -2.54 -6.07
N ALA A 65 15.54 -1.99 -7.26
CA ALA A 65 16.47 -2.14 -8.39
C ALA A 65 17.85 -1.55 -8.07
N LEU A 66 17.90 -0.37 -7.44
CA LEU A 66 19.14 0.23 -6.96
C LEU A 66 19.79 -0.60 -5.85
N GLY A 67 19.00 -1.05 -4.86
CA GLY A 67 19.47 -1.89 -3.76
C GLY A 67 20.10 -3.20 -4.24
N MET A 68 19.51 -3.84 -5.26
CA MET A 68 20.07 -5.03 -5.89
C MET A 68 21.42 -4.77 -6.56
N ARG A 69 21.60 -3.62 -7.24
CA ARG A 69 22.89 -3.24 -7.85
C ARG A 69 23.97 -3.00 -6.79
N VAL A 70 23.62 -2.27 -5.73
CA VAL A 70 24.53 -2.01 -4.60
C VAL A 70 24.93 -3.33 -3.93
N GLY A 71 23.97 -4.20 -3.67
CA GLY A 71 24.26 -5.51 -3.07
C GLY A 71 25.07 -6.43 -3.99
N ALA A 72 24.84 -6.39 -5.30
CA ALA A 72 25.69 -7.10 -6.26
C ALA A 72 27.14 -6.62 -6.21
N LEU A 73 27.37 -5.32 -6.10
CA LEU A 73 28.71 -4.74 -5.94
C LEU A 73 29.34 -5.14 -4.59
N LEU A 74 28.61 -5.01 -3.49
CA LEU A 74 29.08 -5.39 -2.16
C LEU A 74 29.31 -6.90 -2.02
N SER A 75 28.68 -7.73 -2.86
CA SER A 75 28.95 -9.17 -2.90
C SER A 75 30.36 -9.51 -3.39
N ALA A 76 31.06 -8.56 -4.02
CA ALA A 76 32.42 -8.77 -4.53
C ALA A 76 33.45 -9.10 -3.42
N GLN A 77 33.16 -8.73 -2.16
CA GLN A 77 33.99 -9.15 -1.02
C GLN A 77 34.02 -10.67 -0.82
N PHE A 78 33.09 -11.41 -1.44
CA PHE A 78 32.99 -12.87 -1.36
C PHE A 78 33.42 -13.56 -2.66
N LEU A 79 34.16 -12.90 -3.56
CA LEU A 79 34.57 -13.48 -4.86
C LEU A 79 35.34 -14.81 -4.72
N PHE A 80 36.13 -14.95 -3.66
CA PHE A 80 36.90 -16.19 -3.38
C PHE A 80 36.08 -17.26 -2.65
N SER A 81 34.81 -16.98 -2.32
CA SER A 81 33.88 -17.90 -1.68
C SER A 81 32.55 -17.95 -2.45
N PRO A 82 32.51 -18.60 -3.64
CA PRO A 82 31.35 -18.53 -4.54
C PRO A 82 30.03 -18.97 -3.91
N ALA A 83 30.04 -20.01 -3.08
CA ALA A 83 28.85 -20.49 -2.36
C ALA A 83 28.31 -19.43 -1.38
N LEU A 84 29.20 -18.79 -0.62
CA LEU A 84 28.83 -17.69 0.28
C LEU A 84 28.30 -16.48 -0.48
N ARG A 85 28.92 -16.13 -1.61
CA ARG A 85 28.46 -15.03 -2.47
C ARG A 85 27.04 -15.29 -2.98
N GLN A 86 26.78 -16.49 -3.50
CA GLN A 86 25.46 -16.89 -3.97
C GLN A 86 24.44 -16.87 -2.84
N ASP A 87 24.82 -17.33 -1.65
CA ASP A 87 23.98 -17.27 -0.45
C ASP A 87 23.57 -15.84 -0.09
N LYS A 88 24.53 -14.92 0.01
CA LYS A 88 24.27 -13.51 0.33
C LYS A 88 23.42 -12.80 -0.73
N LEU A 89 23.63 -13.10 -2.01
CA LEU A 89 22.78 -12.59 -3.08
C LEU A 89 21.36 -13.15 -2.99
N ARG A 90 21.19 -14.44 -2.67
CA ARG A 90 19.87 -15.05 -2.48
C ARG A 90 19.12 -14.40 -1.31
N GLN A 91 19.80 -14.17 -0.19
CA GLN A 91 19.23 -13.47 0.97
C GLN A 91 18.79 -12.05 0.61
N LEU A 92 19.58 -11.32 -0.18
CA LEU A 92 19.22 -9.97 -0.65
C LEU A 92 17.97 -9.99 -1.54
N HIS A 93 17.84 -10.96 -2.45
CA HIS A 93 16.63 -11.12 -3.26
C HIS A 93 15.41 -11.43 -2.38
N ALA A 94 15.54 -12.39 -1.45
CA ALA A 94 14.48 -12.75 -0.52
C ALA A 94 14.04 -11.55 0.34
N PHE A 95 14.99 -10.71 0.76
CA PHE A 95 14.71 -9.47 1.48
C PHE A 95 13.93 -8.47 0.63
N ALA A 96 14.32 -8.24 -0.63
CA ALA A 96 13.58 -7.37 -1.54
C ALA A 96 12.16 -7.91 -1.83
N ASP A 97 12.02 -9.22 -1.99
CA ASP A 97 10.73 -9.87 -2.20
C ASP A 97 9.82 -9.77 -0.98
N ALA A 98 10.37 -9.87 0.23
CA ALA A 98 9.62 -9.65 1.47
C ALA A 98 9.00 -8.26 1.52
N PHE A 99 9.72 -7.21 1.11
CA PHE A 99 9.14 -5.86 1.06
C PHE A 99 8.09 -5.68 -0.04
N ARG A 100 8.26 -6.32 -1.20
CA ARG A 100 7.22 -6.33 -2.24
C ARG A 100 5.97 -7.05 -1.76
N GLU A 101 6.14 -8.12 -0.99
CA GLU A 101 5.05 -8.86 -0.35
C GLU A 101 4.33 -8.03 0.71
N ILE A 102 5.03 -7.24 1.51
CA ILE A 102 4.41 -6.28 2.44
C ILE A 102 3.50 -5.31 1.68
N ASN A 103 3.99 -4.71 0.61
CA ASN A 103 3.18 -3.82 -0.22
C ASN A 103 1.97 -4.53 -0.84
N ARG A 104 2.13 -5.80 -1.26
CA ARG A 104 1.03 -6.62 -1.75
C ARG A 104 -0.02 -6.85 -0.67
N GLN A 105 0.38 -7.21 0.54
CA GLN A 105 -0.53 -7.42 1.68
C GLN A 105 -1.28 -6.14 2.05
N VAL A 106 -0.59 -5.00 2.15
CA VAL A 106 -1.25 -3.70 2.38
C VAL A 106 -2.30 -3.41 1.29
N CYS A 107 -2.02 -3.71 0.02
CA CYS A 107 -2.97 -3.51 -1.07
C CYS A 107 -4.23 -4.39 -0.91
N VAL A 108 -4.04 -5.67 -0.56
CA VAL A 108 -5.14 -6.61 -0.31
C VAL A 108 -6.02 -6.11 0.83
N GLU A 109 -5.38 -5.76 1.94
CA GLU A 109 -6.05 -5.38 3.18
C GLU A 109 -6.73 -4.01 3.05
N ALA A 110 -6.14 -3.06 2.32
CA ALA A 110 -6.77 -1.76 2.04
C ALA A 110 -8.02 -1.89 1.16
N TYR A 111 -7.96 -2.70 0.09
CA TYR A 111 -9.11 -2.99 -0.75
C TYR A 111 -10.21 -3.69 0.05
N THR A 112 -9.83 -4.69 0.84
CA THR A 112 -10.75 -5.45 1.68
C THR A 112 -11.44 -4.56 2.69
N ALA A 113 -10.69 -3.76 3.45
CA ALA A 113 -11.25 -2.86 4.45
C ALA A 113 -12.20 -1.84 3.84
N TYR A 114 -11.84 -1.20 2.72
CA TYR A 114 -12.68 -0.22 2.05
C TYR A 114 -14.00 -0.81 1.54
N HIS A 115 -13.94 -1.93 0.80
CA HIS A 115 -15.15 -2.53 0.23
C HIS A 115 -16.01 -3.26 1.27
N PHE A 116 -15.40 -3.90 2.27
CA PHE A 116 -16.13 -4.54 3.35
C PHE A 116 -16.87 -3.52 4.21
N SER A 117 -16.21 -2.45 4.66
CA SER A 117 -16.85 -1.39 5.44
C SER A 117 -17.96 -0.68 4.64
N ARG A 118 -17.82 -0.56 3.33
CA ARG A 118 -18.88 0.03 2.49
C ARG A 118 -20.16 -0.80 2.49
N LEU A 119 -20.05 -2.13 2.53
CA LEU A 119 -21.21 -3.04 2.52
C LEU A 119 -21.75 -3.26 3.92
N HIS A 120 -20.87 -3.38 4.91
CA HIS A 120 -21.18 -3.95 6.21
C HIS A 120 -20.74 -3.07 7.39
N GLY A 121 -20.30 -1.84 7.16
CA GLY A 121 -19.67 -1.04 8.21
C GLY A 121 -20.58 -0.71 9.40
N GLN A 122 -21.89 -0.60 9.15
CA GLN A 122 -22.92 -0.41 10.18
C GLN A 122 -23.50 -1.73 10.74
N ALA A 123 -23.07 -2.89 10.22
CA ALA A 123 -23.59 -4.18 10.66
C ALA A 123 -23.06 -4.58 12.03
N GLN A 124 -23.90 -5.24 12.84
CA GLN A 124 -23.47 -5.80 14.10
C GLN A 124 -22.38 -6.86 13.88
N GLY A 125 -21.20 -6.65 14.47
CA GLY A 125 -20.07 -7.57 14.34
C GLY A 125 -19.00 -7.17 13.30
N ALA A 126 -19.18 -6.05 12.58
CA ALA A 126 -18.17 -5.53 11.65
C ALA A 126 -16.79 -5.26 12.32
N THR A 127 -16.80 -4.89 13.61
CA THR A 127 -15.60 -4.69 14.43
C THR A 127 -14.77 -5.95 14.68
N ARG A 128 -15.28 -7.15 14.32
CA ARG A 128 -14.50 -8.40 14.31
C ARG A 128 -13.49 -8.44 13.17
N PHE A 129 -13.74 -7.69 12.09
CA PHE A 129 -12.93 -7.69 10.87
C PHE A 129 -12.06 -6.43 10.76
N LEU A 130 -12.55 -5.29 11.27
CA LEU A 130 -11.84 -4.01 11.19
C LEU A 130 -11.67 -3.39 12.57
N GLN A 131 -10.50 -2.77 12.78
CA GLN A 131 -10.23 -2.02 14.00
C GLN A 131 -11.27 -0.90 14.15
N PRO A 132 -11.83 -0.66 15.37
CA PRO A 132 -12.92 0.31 15.55
C PRO A 132 -12.64 1.72 15.02
N ARG A 133 -11.42 2.24 15.22
CA ARG A 133 -11.03 3.58 14.71
C ARG A 133 -11.05 3.62 13.18
N LEU A 134 -10.47 2.62 12.53
CA LEU A 134 -10.46 2.51 11.07
C LEU A 134 -11.88 2.35 10.51
N LEU A 135 -12.70 1.51 11.14
CA LEU A 135 -14.09 1.33 10.73
C LEU A 135 -14.88 2.64 10.80
N ALA A 136 -14.79 3.37 11.91
CA ALA A 136 -15.48 4.65 12.08
C ALA A 136 -15.04 5.71 11.03
N ALA A 137 -13.74 5.79 10.75
CA ALA A 137 -13.22 6.71 9.74
C ALA A 137 -13.68 6.33 8.31
N LEU A 138 -13.72 5.03 7.99
CA LEU A 138 -14.24 4.53 6.71
C LEU A 138 -15.75 4.79 6.58
N ASP A 139 -16.53 4.57 7.63
CA ASP A 139 -17.96 4.88 7.63
C ASP A 139 -18.24 6.37 7.39
N ALA A 140 -17.44 7.26 7.99
CA ALA A 140 -17.52 8.69 7.72
C ALA A 140 -17.20 9.00 6.25
N CYS A 141 -16.17 8.35 5.68
CA CYS A 141 -15.83 8.47 4.27
C CYS A 141 -16.96 8.01 3.34
N HIS A 142 -17.56 6.85 3.61
CA HIS A 142 -18.66 6.30 2.80
C HIS A 142 -19.90 7.17 2.87
N ARG A 143 -20.23 7.70 4.05
CA ARG A 143 -21.34 8.63 4.24
C ARG A 143 -21.14 9.92 3.44
N ALA A 144 -19.96 10.54 3.56
CA ALA A 144 -19.61 11.73 2.79
C ALA A 144 -19.63 11.46 1.27
N GLN A 145 -19.21 10.27 0.84
CA GLN A 145 -19.27 9.85 -0.55
C GLN A 145 -20.71 9.68 -1.05
N ALA A 146 -21.59 9.05 -0.28
CA ALA A 146 -22.99 8.88 -0.61
C ALA A 146 -23.74 10.23 -0.67
N LEU A 147 -23.39 11.19 0.18
CA LEU A 147 -23.97 12.53 0.21
C LEU A 147 -23.35 13.49 -0.83
N GLY A 148 -22.28 13.09 -1.53
CA GLY A 148 -21.55 13.97 -2.44
C GLY A 148 -20.76 15.08 -1.73
N GLU A 149 -20.58 15.00 -0.41
CA GLU A 149 -19.92 16.02 0.40
C GLU A 149 -18.41 15.76 0.49
N PRO A 150 -17.55 16.78 0.35
CA PRO A 150 -16.11 16.60 0.54
C PRO A 150 -15.77 16.36 2.01
N LEU A 151 -14.74 15.56 2.28
CA LEU A 151 -14.11 15.56 3.61
C LEU A 151 -13.21 16.79 3.75
N SER A 152 -13.25 17.46 4.90
CA SER A 152 -12.28 18.48 5.28
C SER A 152 -10.89 17.87 5.45
N GLN A 153 -9.84 18.71 5.44
CA GLN A 153 -8.47 18.24 5.65
C GLN A 153 -8.26 17.51 7.00
N PRO A 154 -8.83 17.95 8.14
CA PRO A 154 -8.77 17.19 9.38
C PRO A 154 -9.43 15.80 9.28
N GLU A 155 -10.56 15.68 8.59
CA GLU A 155 -11.24 14.39 8.40
C GLU A 155 -10.46 13.45 7.48
N ARG A 156 -9.88 13.97 6.39
CA ARG A 156 -8.96 13.19 5.54
C ARG A 156 -7.73 12.75 6.31
N ARG A 157 -7.20 13.60 7.21
CA ARG A 157 -6.06 13.26 8.07
C ARG A 157 -6.43 12.14 9.02
N GLU A 158 -7.58 12.21 9.67
CA GLU A 158 -8.04 11.16 10.57
C GLU A 158 -8.20 9.82 9.86
N LEU A 159 -8.81 9.81 8.66
CA LEU A 159 -8.91 8.61 7.84
C LEU A 159 -7.54 8.06 7.44
N PHE A 160 -6.64 8.91 6.96
CA PHE A 160 -5.27 8.51 6.62
C PHE A 160 -4.56 7.90 7.83
N GLU A 161 -4.59 8.59 8.97
CA GLU A 161 -3.91 8.17 10.19
C GLU A 161 -4.49 6.87 10.76
N ALA A 162 -5.82 6.71 10.76
CA ALA A 162 -6.47 5.48 11.21
C ALA A 162 -6.05 4.27 10.36
N PHE A 163 -6.01 4.43 9.04
CA PHE A 163 -5.52 3.40 8.12
C PHE A 163 -4.04 3.10 8.37
N PHE A 164 -3.23 4.16 8.46
CA PHE A 164 -1.78 4.06 8.56
C PHE A 164 -1.33 3.43 9.90
N LEU A 165 -1.94 3.80 11.01
CA LEU A 165 -1.60 3.18 12.30
C LEU A 165 -2.02 1.70 12.35
N TRP A 166 -3.17 1.37 11.77
CA TRP A 166 -3.61 -0.02 11.68
C TRP A 166 -2.68 -0.85 10.79
N GLU A 167 -2.33 -0.40 9.58
CA GLU A 167 -1.43 -1.17 8.71
C GLU A 167 -0.03 -1.32 9.32
N GLN A 168 0.48 -0.31 10.03
CA GLN A 168 1.77 -0.38 10.72
C GLN A 168 1.75 -1.43 11.84
N ALA A 169 0.66 -1.52 12.61
CA ALA A 169 0.53 -2.47 13.70
C ALA A 169 0.24 -3.90 13.23
N ALA A 170 -0.65 -4.08 12.26
CA ALA A 170 -1.15 -5.39 11.86
C ALA A 170 -0.30 -6.06 10.76
N ILE A 171 0.33 -5.27 9.88
CA ILE A 171 0.95 -5.76 8.64
C ILE A 171 2.43 -5.40 8.59
N VAL A 172 2.73 -4.10 8.48
CA VAL A 172 4.07 -3.61 8.11
C VAL A 172 5.08 -3.87 9.21
N GLY A 173 4.80 -3.50 10.46
CA GLY A 173 5.72 -3.67 11.58
C GLY A 173 6.19 -5.12 11.74
N PRO A 174 5.27 -6.08 11.97
CA PRO A 174 5.64 -7.49 12.13
C PRO A 174 6.36 -8.06 10.91
N ALA A 175 6.00 -7.65 9.69
CA ALA A 175 6.63 -8.16 8.48
C ALA A 175 8.03 -7.59 8.24
N VAL A 176 8.26 -6.31 8.54
CA VAL A 176 9.59 -5.68 8.51
C VAL A 176 10.52 -6.35 9.52
N GLU A 177 10.05 -6.61 10.74
CA GLU A 177 10.82 -7.32 11.76
C GLU A 177 11.25 -8.71 11.29
N ARG A 178 10.31 -9.49 10.72
CA ARG A 178 10.62 -10.82 10.15
C ARG A 178 11.62 -10.75 9.00
N ALA A 179 11.46 -9.80 8.07
CA ALA A 179 12.37 -9.64 6.94
C ALA A 179 13.80 -9.28 7.39
N LEU A 180 13.93 -8.42 8.40
CA LEU A 180 15.22 -8.02 8.96
C LEU A 180 15.89 -9.13 9.76
N ALA A 181 15.11 -9.93 10.49
CA ALA A 181 15.62 -11.09 11.23
C ALA A 181 16.16 -12.17 10.28
N ALA A 182 15.56 -12.32 9.10
CA ALA A 182 15.99 -13.27 8.07
C ALA A 182 17.21 -12.81 7.25
N LEU A 183 17.56 -11.52 7.30
CA LEU A 183 18.69 -10.96 6.56
C LEU A 183 19.99 -11.06 7.36
N ASP A 184 20.75 -12.11 7.12
CA ASP A 184 22.10 -12.31 7.66
C ASP A 184 23.15 -11.64 6.75
N TRP A 185 23.10 -10.32 6.61
CA TRP A 185 24.17 -9.56 5.97
C TRP A 185 24.29 -8.17 6.60
N PRO A 186 25.16 -7.99 7.61
CA PRO A 186 25.22 -6.76 8.41
C PRO A 186 25.37 -5.48 7.60
N LEU A 187 26.23 -5.49 6.57
CA LEU A 187 26.46 -4.32 5.72
C LEU A 187 25.20 -3.94 4.91
N ILE A 188 24.54 -4.92 4.28
CA ILE A 188 23.30 -4.67 3.55
C ILE A 188 22.18 -4.26 4.50
N ARG A 189 22.09 -4.90 5.67
CA ARG A 189 21.11 -4.53 6.69
C ARG A 189 21.25 -3.06 7.08
N GLN A 190 22.48 -2.56 7.31
CA GLN A 190 22.72 -1.15 7.62
C GLN A 190 22.29 -0.19 6.50
N VAL A 191 22.51 -0.57 5.23
CA VAL A 191 22.11 0.23 4.07
C VAL A 191 20.58 0.20 3.91
N ALA A 192 19.98 -0.99 4.00
CA ALA A 192 18.56 -1.22 3.79
C ALA A 192 17.67 -0.56 4.84
N LEU A 193 18.19 -0.36 6.06
CA LEU A 193 17.50 0.33 7.16
C LEU A 193 17.51 1.85 7.03
N ARG A 194 18.21 2.42 6.04
CA ARG A 194 18.30 3.88 5.88
C ARG A 194 17.80 4.35 4.51
N PRO A 195 16.61 3.92 4.06
CA PRO A 195 16.05 4.37 2.80
C PRO A 195 15.83 5.89 2.85
N ARG A 196 15.98 6.54 1.70
CA ARG A 196 15.44 7.87 1.47
C ARG A 196 14.22 7.72 0.58
N ILE A 197 13.04 8.07 1.11
CA ILE A 197 11.80 8.01 0.35
C ILE A 197 11.70 9.25 -0.54
N GLU A 198 11.46 9.03 -1.83
CA GLU A 198 11.41 10.09 -2.83
C GLU A 198 10.16 9.91 -3.68
N PHE A 199 9.00 10.26 -3.12
CA PHE A 199 7.78 10.27 -3.91
C PHE A 199 7.82 11.42 -4.93
N ALA A 200 7.27 11.19 -6.11
CA ALA A 200 7.33 12.14 -7.23
C ALA A 200 6.72 13.51 -6.89
N TYR A 201 5.75 13.56 -5.97
CA TYR A 201 5.14 14.81 -5.53
C TYR A 201 5.93 15.54 -4.43
N PHE A 202 7.02 14.96 -3.90
CA PHE A 202 7.81 15.64 -2.88
C PHE A 202 8.57 16.82 -3.50
N PRO A 203 8.48 18.04 -2.91
CA PRO A 203 9.30 19.16 -3.35
C PRO A 203 10.79 18.94 -3.02
N SER A 204 11.08 18.14 -1.98
CA SER A 204 12.41 17.70 -1.58
C SER A 204 12.29 16.45 -0.71
N SER A 205 13.23 15.52 -0.86
CA SER A 205 13.34 14.29 -0.06
C SER A 205 14.29 14.41 1.14
N ARG A 206 14.79 15.62 1.43
CA ARG A 206 15.81 15.85 2.49
C ARG A 206 15.38 15.30 3.85
N ASP A 207 14.13 15.55 4.23
CA ASP A 207 13.57 15.15 5.53
C ASP A 207 12.91 13.76 5.50
N MET A 208 13.03 13.06 4.37
CA MET A 208 12.42 11.73 4.13
C MET A 208 13.46 10.61 4.16
N LYS A 209 14.64 10.88 4.72
CA LYS A 209 15.68 9.88 4.99
C LYS A 209 15.42 9.23 6.34
N PHE A 210 15.39 7.91 6.36
CA PHE A 210 15.32 7.12 7.58
C PHE A 210 16.69 6.98 8.26
N ALA A 211 16.71 7.12 9.58
CA ALA A 211 17.83 6.73 10.43
C ALA A 211 17.79 5.23 10.73
N ASP A 212 16.60 4.69 10.94
CA ASP A 212 16.29 3.27 11.10
C ASP A 212 14.85 2.94 10.68
N PHE A 213 14.69 2.34 9.51
CA PHE A 213 13.39 1.91 8.99
C PHE A 213 12.70 0.86 9.88
N ALA A 214 13.42 0.18 10.78
CA ALA A 214 12.81 -0.71 11.77
C ALA A 214 12.09 0.05 12.89
N SER A 215 12.37 1.34 13.08
CA SER A 215 11.69 2.19 14.06
C SER A 215 10.25 2.46 13.65
N THR A 216 9.30 1.91 14.40
CA THR A 216 7.86 2.17 14.22
C THR A 216 7.55 3.66 14.38
N ALA A 217 8.17 4.33 15.35
CA ALA A 217 7.98 5.77 15.56
C ALA A 217 8.43 6.59 14.35
N GLU A 218 9.59 6.25 13.76
CA GLU A 218 10.09 6.95 12.57
C GLU A 218 9.21 6.67 11.34
N ARG A 219 8.75 5.42 11.15
CA ARG A 219 7.79 5.11 10.08
C ARG A 219 6.51 5.92 10.23
N ILE A 220 5.99 6.05 11.46
CA ILE A 220 4.81 6.86 11.74
C ILE A 220 5.05 8.33 11.40
N GLU A 221 6.16 8.91 11.90
CA GLU A 221 6.54 10.30 11.62
C GLU A 221 6.66 10.57 10.11
N LYS A 222 7.41 9.74 9.38
CA LYS A 222 7.63 9.92 7.94
C LYS A 222 6.36 9.67 7.12
N GLY A 223 5.50 8.73 7.51
CA GLY A 223 4.23 8.51 6.83
C GLY A 223 3.27 9.67 7.00
N MET A 224 3.14 10.21 8.22
CA MET A 224 2.34 11.44 8.45
C MET A 224 2.93 12.64 7.71
N ARG A 225 4.26 12.73 7.61
CA ARG A 225 4.91 13.76 6.81
C ARG A 225 4.60 13.62 5.31
N ALA A 226 4.58 12.39 4.78
CA ALA A 226 4.22 12.14 3.39
C ALA A 226 2.78 12.58 3.08
N TYR A 227 1.85 12.36 4.02
CA TYR A 227 0.48 12.90 3.95
C TYR A 227 0.45 14.43 3.93
N GLU A 228 1.15 15.08 4.87
CA GLU A 228 1.18 16.55 4.92
C GLU A 228 1.80 17.18 3.67
N LEU A 229 2.76 16.50 3.04
CA LEU A 229 3.34 16.92 1.76
C LEU A 229 2.34 16.74 0.61
N ALA A 230 1.54 15.67 0.62
CA ALA A 230 0.51 15.43 -0.38
C ALA A 230 -0.57 16.51 -0.32
N GLU A 231 -1.07 16.80 0.88
CA GLU A 231 -2.04 17.88 1.12
C GLU A 231 -1.49 19.26 0.71
N ARG A 232 -0.22 19.55 1.00
CA ARG A 232 0.42 20.81 0.58
C ARG A 232 0.63 20.93 -0.93
N ALA A 233 0.89 19.82 -1.61
CA ALA A 233 1.08 19.80 -3.06
C ALA A 233 -0.26 19.94 -3.81
N GLY A 234 -1.38 19.57 -3.17
CA GLY A 234 -2.69 19.41 -3.78
C GLY A 234 -2.87 18.01 -4.36
N LEU A 235 -4.00 17.36 -4.05
CA LEU A 235 -4.23 15.95 -4.39
C LEU A 235 -4.23 15.69 -5.90
N ASP A 236 -4.75 16.62 -6.71
CA ASP A 236 -4.70 16.51 -8.17
C ASP A 236 -3.26 16.41 -8.67
N ARG A 237 -2.34 17.21 -8.10
CA ARG A 237 -0.93 17.17 -8.46
C ARG A 237 -0.27 15.87 -8.01
N VAL A 238 -0.63 15.38 -6.83
CA VAL A 238 -0.15 14.09 -6.31
C VAL A 238 -0.55 12.98 -7.28
N GLU A 239 -1.82 12.93 -7.68
CA GLU A 239 -2.33 11.96 -8.65
C GLU A 239 -1.62 12.04 -10.00
N HIS A 240 -1.45 13.25 -10.56
CA HIS A 240 -0.74 13.43 -11.82
C HIS A 240 0.73 12.96 -11.74
N ALA A 241 1.37 13.12 -10.59
CA ALA A 241 2.76 12.71 -10.36
C ALA A 241 2.95 11.18 -10.39
N LEU A 242 1.89 10.37 -10.40
CA LEU A 242 2.00 8.93 -10.68
C LEU A 242 2.63 8.65 -12.06
N ARG A 243 2.52 9.59 -13.01
CA ARG A 243 3.14 9.48 -14.34
C ARG A 243 4.67 9.47 -14.28
N ASP A 244 5.25 10.16 -13.32
CA ASP A 244 6.70 10.42 -13.25
C ASP A 244 7.52 9.15 -12.94
N TYR A 245 6.87 8.10 -12.43
CA TYR A 245 7.53 6.81 -12.20
C TYR A 245 7.75 6.00 -13.49
N GLY A 246 7.00 6.27 -14.56
CA GLY A 246 7.11 5.55 -15.83
C GLY A 246 6.73 4.06 -15.77
N VAL A 247 6.00 3.62 -14.74
CA VAL A 247 5.59 2.21 -14.54
C VAL A 247 4.17 1.93 -15.04
N LEU A 248 3.27 2.91 -14.90
CA LEU A 248 1.86 2.75 -15.28
C LEU A 248 1.67 2.92 -16.80
N PRO A 249 0.79 2.14 -17.44
CA PRO A 249 0.58 2.20 -18.88
C PRO A 249 -0.16 3.48 -19.29
N ALA A 250 0.05 3.95 -20.52
CA ALA A 250 -0.65 5.12 -21.05
C ALA A 250 -2.18 5.00 -21.00
N ALA A 251 -2.73 3.78 -21.12
CA ALA A 251 -4.16 3.52 -20.99
C ALA A 251 -4.73 3.93 -19.63
N PHE A 252 -3.98 3.70 -18.54
CA PHE A 252 -4.37 4.12 -17.19
C PHE A 252 -4.56 5.65 -17.11
N PHE A 253 -3.66 6.43 -17.72
CA PHE A 253 -3.74 7.89 -17.67
C PHE A 253 -4.78 8.49 -18.64
N ARG A 254 -5.32 7.71 -19.58
CA ARG A 254 -6.41 8.16 -20.45
C ARG A 254 -7.76 7.94 -19.79
N ASP A 255 -7.95 6.78 -19.17
CA ASP A 255 -9.17 6.39 -18.46
C ASP A 255 -8.81 5.30 -17.44
N SER A 256 -8.52 5.73 -16.22
CA SER A 256 -8.17 4.90 -15.07
C SER A 256 -9.26 3.89 -14.72
N LEU A 257 -10.53 4.32 -14.82
CA LEU A 257 -11.70 3.50 -14.52
C LEU A 257 -11.89 2.41 -15.56
N ALA A 258 -11.78 2.73 -16.86
CA ALA A 258 -11.80 1.72 -17.93
C ALA A 258 -10.62 0.75 -17.79
N HIS A 259 -9.41 1.25 -17.52
CA HIS A 259 -8.24 0.42 -17.27
C HIS A 259 -8.45 -0.55 -16.10
N PHE A 260 -9.05 -0.09 -15.00
CA PHE A 260 -9.37 -0.95 -13.87
C PHE A 260 -10.45 -1.99 -14.21
N ARG A 261 -11.48 -1.63 -14.97
CA ARG A 261 -12.50 -2.59 -15.45
C ARG A 261 -11.89 -3.66 -16.34
N GLU A 262 -10.99 -3.30 -17.25
CA GLU A 262 -10.25 -4.26 -18.09
C GLU A 262 -9.36 -5.18 -17.24
N LEU A 263 -8.70 -4.65 -16.19
CA LEU A 263 -7.95 -5.46 -15.23
C LEU A 263 -8.86 -6.51 -14.58
N ARG A 264 -10.04 -6.12 -14.11
CA ARG A 264 -11.00 -7.06 -13.52
C ARG A 264 -11.44 -8.14 -14.50
N GLN A 265 -11.76 -7.75 -15.74
CA GLN A 265 -12.16 -8.70 -16.79
C GLN A 265 -11.07 -9.70 -17.09
N ARG A 266 -9.80 -9.26 -17.21
CA ARG A 266 -8.65 -10.16 -17.42
C ARG A 266 -8.41 -11.14 -16.28
N LEU A 267 -8.91 -10.84 -15.08
CA LEU A 267 -8.81 -11.68 -13.89
C LEU A 267 -10.08 -12.50 -13.65
N ASP A 268 -11.03 -12.50 -14.59
CA ASP A 268 -12.33 -13.17 -14.49
C ASP A 268 -13.10 -12.84 -13.20
N LEU A 269 -12.93 -11.60 -12.70
CA LEU A 269 -13.61 -11.14 -11.50
C LEU A 269 -15.06 -10.77 -11.82
N PRO A 270 -16.02 -11.08 -10.93
CA PRO A 270 -17.40 -10.69 -11.13
C PRO A 270 -17.53 -9.16 -11.20
N ALA A 271 -18.60 -8.68 -11.84
CA ALA A 271 -18.94 -7.26 -11.79
C ALA A 271 -19.03 -6.81 -10.33
N GLN A 272 -18.48 -5.64 -10.00
CA GLN A 272 -18.64 -5.08 -8.65
C GLN A 272 -20.14 -4.93 -8.39
N CYS A 273 -20.64 -5.52 -7.30
CA CYS A 273 -22.01 -5.25 -6.86
C CYS A 273 -22.16 -3.74 -6.69
N PRO A 274 -23.23 -3.12 -7.23
CA PRO A 274 -23.55 -1.74 -6.89
C PRO A 274 -23.69 -1.66 -5.37
N ALA A 275 -23.08 -0.65 -4.76
CA ALA A 275 -23.39 -0.33 -3.37
C ALA A 275 -24.91 -0.07 -3.32
N THR A 276 -25.63 -0.86 -2.53
CA THR A 276 -27.02 -0.55 -2.20
C THR A 276 -27.02 0.83 -1.56
N GLY A 277 -27.57 1.81 -2.28
CA GLY A 277 -27.77 3.17 -1.79
C GLY A 277 -28.82 3.24 -0.69
#